data_AF-A0A0L0DV68-F1
#
_entry.id   AF-A0A0L0DV68-F1
#
_cell.length_a   1.000
_cell.length_b   1.000
_cell.length_c   1.000
_cell.angle_alpha   90.00
_cell.angle_beta   90.00
_cell.angle_gamma   90.00
#
_symmetry.space_group_name_H-M   'P 1'
#
loop_
_entity.id
_entity.type
_entity.pdbx_description
1 polymer ?
#
loop_
_entity_poly.entity_id
_entity_poly.type
_entity_poly.pdbx_seq_one_letter_code
_entity_poly.pdbx_strand_id
1 'polypeptide(L)'
;MSATNENKATVIVFHEPDSHTAQYLVIDETTSACAVIDSVLEYNAVSGVTSTTEVDKIIAVINERELRCEWVLDTHAHADHISASRYVQSKVGGTTGIGEHIKTVQSIFKTVFNWGDLIPDGRDFDKLFKEGETFAIGSLEVNVLSTPGHTPACVSYYLPGDAVFVGDTIFMPDMGTARCDFPGGSSEVLWNSVQKLFALPDETRLFTCHDYAPGDRSDYVFESTIGAQKASNKHVALGTDEEQFVNWRAERDATLSLPRLFVPSIQLNVRAGKLPEAEVNGVRYLKMPINLFGSIDEFVARQGKFRIIDNDVLVGPWLSTDDLTYLADKGLVASIVDVAAANEDGHLENEGEAVAAAGLSFAAAPIPPSGPTVADLTAAVAAFDAAPKPVLVHCRSGARAAAVVAAARARAAPDTVDTLMSEYMVVKDVHKQLVRDYLAAQV
;
A
#
# COMPACT_ATOMS: atom_id res chain seq x y z
N MET A 1 -30.78 32.29 8.59
CA MET A 1 -29.92 32.46 9.77
C MET A 1 -28.59 31.83 9.42
N SER A 2 -27.54 32.66 9.35
CA SER A 2 -26.18 32.25 8.97
C SER A 2 -25.61 31.31 10.03
N ALA A 3 -25.19 30.11 9.64
CA ALA A 3 -24.38 29.22 10.47
C ALA A 3 -23.00 29.06 9.82
N THR A 4 -22.29 30.17 9.61
CA THR A 4 -20.87 30.16 9.27
C THR A 4 -20.06 30.32 10.55
N ASN A 5 -19.86 29.22 11.26
CA ASN A 5 -18.67 29.00 12.06
C ASN A 5 -18.11 27.67 11.58
N GLU A 6 -17.41 27.67 10.44
CA GLU A 6 -16.62 26.52 10.02
C GLU A 6 -15.52 26.33 11.07
N ASN A 7 -15.69 25.35 11.96
CA ASN A 7 -14.65 24.99 12.92
C ASN A 7 -13.53 24.30 12.14
N LYS A 8 -12.58 25.10 11.62
CA LYS A 8 -11.39 24.60 10.92
C LYS A 8 -10.36 24.12 11.92
N ALA A 9 -9.60 23.10 11.55
CA ALA A 9 -8.53 22.58 12.37
C ALA A 9 -7.34 23.54 12.38
N THR A 10 -6.78 23.79 13.57
CA THR A 10 -5.43 24.33 13.67
C THR A 10 -4.46 23.20 13.34
N VAL A 11 -3.58 23.42 12.36
CA VAL A 11 -2.57 22.44 11.94
C VAL A 11 -1.19 23.03 12.20
N ILE A 12 -0.38 22.35 13.00
CA ILE A 12 1.03 22.69 13.23
C ILE A 12 1.89 21.65 12.54
N VAL A 13 2.83 22.09 11.71
CA VAL A 13 3.74 21.22 10.94
C VAL A 13 5.10 21.19 11.62
N PHE A 14 5.65 20.00 11.81
CA PHE A 14 7.00 19.77 12.31
C PHE A 14 7.78 18.99 11.25
N HIS A 15 8.83 19.61 10.70
CA HIS A 15 9.68 18.99 9.70
C HIS A 15 10.80 18.18 10.35
N GLU A 16 10.87 16.89 10.07
CA GLU A 16 12.02 16.04 10.39
C GLU A 16 13.04 16.11 9.23
N PRO A 17 14.26 16.62 9.47
CA PRO A 17 15.19 16.96 8.39
C PRO A 17 15.98 15.79 7.78
N ASP A 18 16.03 14.60 8.38
CA ASP A 18 16.80 13.45 7.87
C ASP A 18 16.01 12.62 6.83
N SER A 19 14.69 12.51 7.00
CA SER A 19 13.76 11.88 6.07
C SER A 19 12.94 12.89 5.25
N HIS A 20 12.99 14.17 5.61
CA HIS A 20 12.18 15.24 5.02
C HIS A 20 10.67 15.06 5.22
N THR A 21 10.29 14.42 6.32
CA THR A 21 8.90 14.11 6.66
C THR A 21 8.26 15.27 7.39
N ALA A 22 7.03 15.59 7.00
CA ALA A 22 6.14 16.48 7.75
C ALA A 22 5.33 15.67 8.75
N GLN A 23 5.48 16.00 10.03
CA GLN A 23 4.67 15.49 11.11
C GLN A 23 3.62 16.54 11.46
N TYR A 24 2.36 16.14 11.58
CA TYR A 24 1.26 17.08 11.82
C TYR A 24 0.66 16.91 13.21
N LEU A 25 0.49 18.04 13.91
CA LEU A 25 -0.40 18.13 15.06
C LEU A 25 -1.68 18.86 14.62
N VAL A 26 -2.78 18.12 14.58
CA VAL A 26 -4.11 18.61 14.20
C VAL A 26 -4.91 18.85 15.47
N ILE A 27 -5.40 20.08 15.67
CA ILE A 27 -6.02 20.51 16.92
C ILE A 27 -7.43 21.02 16.64
N ASP A 28 -8.39 20.48 17.38
CA ASP A 28 -9.70 21.12 17.56
C ASP A 28 -9.61 22.12 18.71
N GLU A 29 -9.46 23.41 18.39
CA GLU A 29 -9.35 24.49 19.38
C GLU A 29 -10.61 24.59 20.27
N THR A 30 -11.76 24.08 19.82
CA THR A 30 -13.01 24.13 20.58
C THR A 30 -13.05 23.12 21.74
N THR A 31 -12.46 21.93 21.53
CA THR A 31 -12.52 20.83 22.51
C THR A 31 -11.17 20.49 23.12
N SER A 32 -10.09 21.13 22.65
CA SER A 32 -8.70 20.81 22.96
C SER A 32 -8.31 19.37 22.60
N ALA A 33 -9.10 18.67 21.79
CA ALA A 33 -8.73 17.37 21.24
C ALA A 33 -7.69 17.53 20.13
N CYS A 34 -6.78 16.57 20.01
CA CYS A 34 -5.81 16.59 18.94
C CYS A 34 -5.49 15.20 18.38
N ALA A 35 -4.95 15.20 17.16
CA ALA A 35 -4.34 14.04 16.51
C ALA A 35 -2.91 14.35 16.09
N VAL A 36 -2.03 13.35 16.17
CA VAL A 36 -0.70 13.38 15.58
C VAL A 36 -0.73 12.52 14.32
N ILE A 37 -0.22 13.02 13.20
CA ILE A 37 -0.18 12.29 11.92
C ILE A 37 1.28 12.18 11.45
N ASP A 38 1.68 10.97 11.05
CA ASP A 38 2.98 10.60 10.47
C ASP A 38 4.18 10.99 11.36
N SER A 39 4.09 10.71 12.66
CA SER A 39 5.15 11.01 13.62
C SER A 39 6.44 10.19 13.36
N VAL A 40 7.61 10.79 13.56
CA VAL A 40 8.92 10.18 13.24
C VAL A 40 9.71 9.84 14.50
N LEU A 41 10.23 8.62 14.56
CA LEU A 41 11.30 8.20 15.46
C LEU A 41 12.61 8.26 14.69
N GLU A 42 13.48 9.22 15.00
CA GLU A 42 14.73 9.39 14.27
C GLU A 42 15.62 8.15 14.43
N TYR A 43 16.28 7.72 13.36
CA TYR A 43 17.09 6.51 13.37
C TYR A 43 18.38 6.64 12.57
N ASN A 44 19.49 6.38 13.24
CA ASN A 44 20.80 6.35 12.62
C ASN A 44 21.13 4.93 12.12
N ALA A 45 21.03 4.72 10.80
CA ALA A 45 21.28 3.40 10.19
C ALA A 45 22.70 2.85 10.35
N VAL A 46 23.70 3.69 10.65
CA VAL A 46 25.08 3.25 10.86
C VAL A 46 25.27 2.65 12.26
N SER A 47 24.66 3.26 13.28
CA SER A 47 24.85 2.90 14.69
C SER A 47 23.69 2.13 15.30
N GLY A 48 22.52 2.12 14.66
CA GLY A 48 21.29 1.55 15.21
C GLY A 48 20.64 2.40 16.31
N VAL A 49 21.12 3.64 16.52
CA VAL A 49 20.60 4.53 17.58
C VAL A 49 19.31 5.19 17.13
N THR A 50 18.28 5.13 17.99
CA THR A 50 17.05 5.92 17.86
C THR A 50 17.12 7.21 18.68
N SER A 51 16.49 8.28 18.22
CA SER A 51 16.30 9.56 18.92
C SER A 51 14.83 9.97 18.86
N THR A 52 14.42 10.89 19.73
CA THR A 52 13.05 11.41 19.84
C THR A 52 13.01 12.94 19.76
N THR A 53 14.07 13.58 19.26
CA THR A 53 14.28 15.03 19.40
C THR A 53 13.18 15.82 18.69
N GLU A 54 12.84 15.42 17.47
CA GLU A 54 11.79 16.10 16.70
C GLU A 54 10.38 15.78 17.20
N VAL A 55 10.07 14.50 17.48
CA VAL A 55 8.74 14.12 17.97
C VAL A 55 8.45 14.62 19.38
N ASP A 56 9.47 14.81 20.23
CA ASP A 56 9.31 15.41 21.56
C ASP A 56 8.86 16.88 21.48
N LYS A 57 9.08 17.59 20.37
CA LYS A 57 8.53 18.94 20.15
C LYS A 57 7.01 18.91 19.99
N ILE A 58 6.47 17.88 19.34
CA ILE A 58 5.03 17.67 19.20
C ILE A 58 4.43 17.40 20.58
N ILE A 59 5.06 16.48 21.34
CA ILE A 59 4.65 16.13 22.70
C ILE A 59 4.72 17.35 23.64
N ALA A 60 5.73 18.20 23.49
CA ALA A 60 5.84 19.44 24.25
C ALA A 60 4.64 20.35 24.01
N VAL A 61 4.24 20.57 22.75
CA VAL A 61 3.06 21.40 22.44
C VAL A 61 1.77 20.78 23.00
N ILE A 62 1.60 19.46 22.92
CA ILE A 62 0.45 18.76 23.50
C ILE A 62 0.38 19.00 25.01
N ASN A 63 1.49 18.85 25.72
CA ASN A 63 1.54 19.03 27.17
C ASN A 63 1.39 20.50 27.59
N GLU A 64 2.08 21.43 26.92
CA GLU A 64 2.06 22.86 27.24
C GLU A 64 0.68 23.49 27.03
N ARG A 65 -0.08 22.99 26.03
CA ARG A 65 -1.43 23.45 25.74
C ARG A 65 -2.53 22.58 26.37
N GLU A 66 -2.16 21.61 27.21
CA GLU A 66 -3.08 20.69 27.87
C GLU A 66 -4.06 19.99 26.90
N LEU A 67 -3.56 19.63 25.71
CA LEU A 67 -4.35 18.98 24.67
C LEU A 67 -4.61 17.52 25.01
N ARG A 68 -5.77 17.01 24.59
CA ARG A 68 -6.14 15.60 24.70
C ARG A 68 -5.86 14.89 23.39
N CYS A 69 -4.76 14.14 23.34
CA CYS A 69 -4.43 13.31 22.19
C CYS A 69 -5.42 12.14 22.08
N GLU A 70 -6.26 12.15 21.04
CA GLU A 70 -7.23 11.09 20.75
C GLU A 70 -6.67 10.07 19.75
N TRP A 71 -5.83 10.53 18.82
CA TRP A 71 -5.34 9.74 17.69
C TRP A 71 -3.86 9.94 17.42
N VAL A 72 -3.21 8.85 17.06
CA VAL A 72 -1.85 8.83 16.51
C VAL A 72 -1.90 8.02 15.21
N LEU A 73 -1.84 8.70 14.09
CA LEU A 73 -2.24 8.17 12.80
C LEU A 73 -1.02 8.05 11.88
N ASP A 74 -0.95 6.95 11.15
CA ASP A 74 -0.05 6.81 10.01
C ASP A 74 -0.90 6.82 8.73
N THR A 75 -0.49 7.59 7.73
CA THR A 75 -1.14 7.60 6.40
C THR A 75 -0.84 6.33 5.62
N HIS A 76 0.33 5.73 5.86
CA HIS A 76 0.76 4.46 5.27
C HIS A 76 1.91 3.84 6.07
N ALA A 77 2.33 2.63 5.70
CA ALA A 77 3.56 2.05 6.25
C ALA A 77 4.78 2.70 5.57
N HIS A 78 5.35 3.70 6.24
CA HIS A 78 6.46 4.51 5.72
C HIS A 78 7.71 3.67 5.42
N ALA A 79 8.42 4.02 4.36
CA ALA A 79 9.64 3.31 3.92
C ALA A 79 10.91 4.14 4.11
N ASP A 80 10.79 5.41 4.49
CA ASP A 80 11.84 6.40 4.55
C ASP A 80 12.19 6.83 5.98
N HIS A 81 11.30 6.57 6.95
CA HIS A 81 11.50 6.83 8.38
C HIS A 81 10.79 5.79 9.25
N ILE A 82 11.11 5.74 10.55
CA ILE A 82 10.42 4.86 11.50
C ILE A 82 9.29 5.65 12.17
N SER A 83 8.09 5.10 12.22
CA SER A 83 6.96 5.75 12.90
C SER A 83 7.20 5.83 14.41
N ALA A 84 6.96 7.00 14.99
CA ALA A 84 6.94 7.20 16.43
C ALA A 84 5.57 6.93 17.05
N SER A 85 4.62 6.32 16.33
CA SER A 85 3.23 6.15 16.78
C SER A 85 3.11 5.54 18.18
N ARG A 86 3.83 4.44 18.44
CA ARG A 86 3.85 3.81 19.78
C ARG A 86 4.59 4.63 20.84
N TYR A 87 5.61 5.40 20.44
CA TYR A 87 6.30 6.30 21.37
C TYR A 87 5.38 7.44 21.81
N VAL A 88 4.77 8.16 20.86
CA VAL A 88 3.78 9.22 21.13
C VAL A 88 2.66 8.68 22.01
N GLN A 89 2.08 7.53 21.65
CA GLN A 89 1.03 6.90 22.43
C GLN A 89 1.44 6.66 23.89
N SER A 90 2.66 6.19 24.12
CA SER A 90 3.17 5.94 25.48
C SER A 90 3.34 7.21 26.32
N LYS A 91 3.45 8.38 25.69
CA LYS A 91 3.70 9.67 26.36
C LYS A 91 2.43 10.46 26.60
N VAL A 92 1.53 10.50 25.63
CA VAL A 92 0.34 11.37 25.64
C VAL A 92 -0.98 10.64 25.41
N GLY A 93 -0.95 9.31 25.27
CA GLY A 93 -2.14 8.50 25.00
C GLY A 93 -2.57 8.55 23.54
N GLY A 94 -3.86 8.35 23.29
CA GLY A 94 -4.43 8.27 21.95
C GLY A 94 -4.45 6.84 21.37
N THR A 95 -5.17 6.70 20.28
CA THR A 95 -5.39 5.43 19.57
C THR A 95 -4.51 5.40 18.32
N THR A 96 -3.68 4.36 18.17
CA THR A 96 -2.89 4.19 16.94
C THR A 96 -3.79 3.76 15.78
N GLY A 97 -3.66 4.38 14.61
CA GLY A 97 -4.54 4.13 13.48
C GLY A 97 -3.85 4.11 12.12
N ILE A 98 -4.28 3.21 11.24
CA ILE A 98 -3.80 3.07 9.86
C ILE A 98 -4.89 2.47 8.96
N GLY A 99 -4.73 2.54 7.63
CA GLY A 99 -5.62 1.86 6.69
C GLY A 99 -5.63 0.34 6.81
N GLU A 100 -6.79 -0.30 6.62
CA GLU A 100 -6.95 -1.74 6.86
C GLU A 100 -6.09 -2.63 5.95
N HIS A 101 -5.70 -2.15 4.78
CA HIS A 101 -4.82 -2.87 3.86
C HIS A 101 -3.36 -2.95 4.35
N ILE A 102 -3.05 -2.45 5.55
CA ILE A 102 -1.82 -2.82 6.27
C ILE A 102 -1.65 -4.33 6.39
N LYS A 103 -2.75 -5.10 6.42
CA LYS A 103 -2.77 -6.56 6.34
C LYS A 103 -2.01 -7.11 5.12
N THR A 104 -2.16 -6.45 3.97
CA THR A 104 -1.47 -6.81 2.72
C THR A 104 0.03 -6.54 2.85
N VAL A 105 0.40 -5.36 3.37
CA VAL A 105 1.80 -4.99 3.57
C VAL A 105 2.48 -5.93 4.59
N GLN A 106 1.80 -6.25 5.70
CA GLN A 106 2.26 -7.23 6.68
C GLN A 106 2.47 -8.61 6.06
N SER A 107 1.56 -9.07 5.19
CA SER A 107 1.70 -10.36 4.50
C SER A 107 2.95 -10.40 3.59
N ILE A 108 3.15 -9.35 2.79
CA ILE A 108 4.33 -9.24 1.91
C ILE A 108 5.61 -9.29 2.74
N PHE A 109 5.73 -8.44 3.76
CA PHE A 109 6.97 -8.30 4.50
C PHE A 109 7.21 -9.41 5.53
N LYS A 110 6.17 -10.13 5.96
CA LYS A 110 6.31 -11.39 6.70
C LYS A 110 7.22 -12.36 5.96
N THR A 111 7.01 -12.51 4.67
CA THR A 111 7.81 -13.40 3.81
C THR A 111 9.21 -12.84 3.60
N VAL A 112 9.32 -11.55 3.26
CA VAL A 112 10.61 -10.87 3.00
C VAL A 112 11.56 -10.97 4.19
N PHE A 113 11.06 -10.73 5.40
CA PHE A 113 11.88 -10.74 6.62
C PHE A 113 11.87 -12.08 7.35
N ASN A 114 11.19 -13.09 6.82
CA ASN A 114 11.04 -14.41 7.43
C ASN A 114 10.63 -14.30 8.92
N TRP A 115 9.47 -13.67 9.17
CA TRP A 115 8.90 -13.55 10.51
C TRP A 115 7.92 -14.68 10.77
N GLY A 116 8.24 -15.54 11.74
CA GLY A 116 7.30 -16.56 12.21
C GLY A 116 6.22 -16.00 13.14
N ASP A 117 6.49 -14.87 13.80
CA ASP A 117 5.66 -14.28 14.86
C ASP A 117 4.67 -13.23 14.35
N LEU A 118 4.92 -12.61 13.18
CA LEU A 118 4.00 -11.63 12.61
C LEU A 118 2.71 -12.33 12.15
N ILE A 119 1.56 -11.89 12.64
CA ILE A 119 0.25 -12.28 12.12
C ILE A 119 -0.27 -11.11 11.27
N PRO A 120 -0.47 -11.30 9.95
CA PRO A 120 -0.79 -10.19 9.05
C PRO A 120 -2.29 -9.82 9.07
N ASP A 121 -2.83 -9.55 10.26
CA ASP A 121 -4.22 -9.16 10.46
C ASP A 121 -4.39 -7.71 10.99
N GLY A 122 -3.29 -6.95 11.03
CA GLY A 122 -3.27 -5.56 11.45
C GLY A 122 -3.40 -5.34 12.96
N ARG A 123 -3.37 -6.40 13.79
CA ARG A 123 -3.53 -6.30 15.26
C ARG A 123 -2.47 -5.46 15.97
N ASP A 124 -1.38 -5.14 15.29
CA ASP A 124 -0.34 -4.25 15.80
C ASP A 124 -0.77 -2.77 15.81
N PHE A 125 -1.95 -2.45 15.29
CA PHE A 125 -2.58 -1.12 15.37
C PHE A 125 -3.89 -1.23 16.17
N ASP A 126 -4.21 -0.19 16.93
CA ASP A 126 -5.43 -0.20 17.75
C ASP A 126 -6.68 0.01 16.90
N LYS A 127 -6.55 0.72 15.77
CA LYS A 127 -7.62 0.97 14.79
C LYS A 127 -7.15 0.71 13.36
N LEU A 128 -7.95 -0.08 12.64
CA LEU A 128 -7.87 -0.23 11.18
C LEU A 128 -9.02 0.53 10.53
N PHE A 129 -8.71 1.41 9.59
CA PHE A 129 -9.70 2.24 8.89
C PHE A 129 -10.04 1.69 7.51
N LYS A 130 -11.33 1.74 7.17
CA LYS A 130 -11.85 1.37 5.84
C LYS A 130 -12.11 2.59 4.98
N GLU A 131 -12.25 2.37 3.67
CA GLU A 131 -12.77 3.38 2.75
C GLU A 131 -14.10 3.96 3.26
N GLY A 132 -14.20 5.29 3.30
CA GLY A 132 -15.41 6.01 3.67
C GLY A 132 -15.75 5.94 5.16
N GLU A 133 -14.93 5.29 5.99
CA GLU A 133 -15.12 5.28 7.43
C GLU A 133 -14.90 6.68 8.00
N THR A 134 -15.70 7.04 9.00
CA THR A 134 -15.59 8.33 9.68
C THR A 134 -15.24 8.17 11.15
N PHE A 135 -14.46 9.10 11.67
CA PHE A 135 -14.16 9.26 13.09
C PHE A 135 -14.07 10.74 13.44
N ALA A 136 -13.83 11.07 14.71
CA ALA A 136 -13.76 12.45 15.17
C ALA A 136 -12.43 12.74 15.88
N ILE A 137 -11.94 13.97 15.73
CA ILE A 137 -10.94 14.61 16.59
C ILE A 137 -11.68 15.71 17.36
N GLY A 138 -12.17 15.38 18.55
CA GLY A 138 -13.09 16.26 19.28
C GLY A 138 -14.39 16.49 18.51
N SER A 139 -14.59 17.70 18.01
CA SER A 139 -15.74 18.09 17.17
C SER A 139 -15.46 18.07 15.67
N LEU A 140 -14.21 17.83 15.25
CA LEU A 140 -13.82 17.73 13.85
C LEU A 140 -14.17 16.34 13.31
N GLU A 141 -15.03 16.26 12.30
CA GLU A 141 -15.28 15.01 11.57
C GLU A 141 -14.13 14.74 10.59
N VAL A 142 -13.67 13.49 10.56
CA VAL A 142 -12.63 13.01 9.64
C VAL A 142 -13.19 11.84 8.84
N ASN A 143 -13.14 11.96 7.52
CA ASN A 143 -13.47 10.92 6.56
C ASN A 143 -12.19 10.27 6.05
N VAL A 144 -12.11 8.95 6.14
CA VAL A 144 -10.97 8.20 5.62
C VAL A 144 -11.20 7.89 4.14
N LEU A 145 -10.28 8.35 3.30
CA LEU A 145 -10.23 8.02 1.89
C LEU A 145 -9.10 7.02 1.68
N SER A 146 -9.41 5.80 1.23
CA SER A 146 -8.41 4.87 0.73
C SER A 146 -7.81 5.46 -0.55
N THR A 147 -6.52 5.71 -0.53
CA THR A 147 -5.75 6.34 -1.62
C THR A 147 -4.52 5.49 -1.98
N PRO A 148 -4.69 4.20 -2.30
CA PRO A 148 -3.58 3.32 -2.64
C PRO A 148 -2.86 3.77 -3.91
N GLY A 149 -1.67 3.22 -4.13
CA GLY A 149 -0.88 3.46 -5.33
C GLY A 149 0.60 3.56 -5.02
N HIS A 150 0.96 4.43 -4.07
CA HIS A 150 2.31 4.43 -3.49
C HIS A 150 2.54 3.15 -2.67
N THR A 151 1.60 2.81 -1.79
CA THR A 151 1.50 1.48 -1.16
C THR A 151 0.04 0.99 -1.24
N PRO A 152 -0.23 -0.31 -1.02
CA PRO A 152 -1.60 -0.83 -0.91
C PRO A 152 -2.39 -0.25 0.26
N ALA A 153 -1.71 0.27 1.30
CA ALA A 153 -2.31 0.66 2.57
C ALA A 153 -2.48 2.18 2.74
N CYS A 154 -2.16 2.97 1.72
CA CYS A 154 -2.27 4.42 1.79
C CYS A 154 -3.71 4.86 2.03
N VAL A 155 -3.87 5.75 2.99
CA VAL A 155 -5.10 6.48 3.26
C VAL A 155 -4.83 7.98 3.31
N SER A 156 -5.87 8.75 3.02
CA SER A 156 -5.90 10.19 3.23
C SER A 156 -6.98 10.54 4.25
N TYR A 157 -6.63 11.37 5.24
CA TYR A 157 -7.53 11.82 6.29
C TYR A 157 -8.14 13.16 5.86
N TYR A 158 -9.41 13.15 5.46
CA TYR A 158 -10.12 14.32 4.96
C TYR A 158 -11.05 14.91 6.02
N LEU A 159 -10.89 16.18 6.35
CA LEU A 159 -11.78 16.97 7.19
C LEU A 159 -12.70 17.79 6.27
N PRO A 160 -13.98 17.39 6.12
CA PRO A 160 -14.88 18.05 5.17
C PRO A 160 -14.97 19.56 5.37
N GLY A 161 -14.74 20.32 4.29
CA GLY A 161 -14.78 21.78 4.30
C GLY A 161 -13.50 22.48 4.80
N ASP A 162 -12.42 21.74 5.10
CA ASP A 162 -11.17 22.33 5.57
C ASP A 162 -9.93 21.74 4.89
N ALA A 163 -9.55 20.51 5.23
CA ALA A 163 -8.21 19.99 4.98
C ALA A 163 -8.18 18.50 4.62
N VAL A 164 -7.15 18.06 3.89
CA VAL A 164 -6.85 16.65 3.64
C VAL A 164 -5.36 16.38 3.84
N PHE A 165 -5.04 15.34 4.61
CA PHE A 165 -3.68 14.83 4.78
C PHE A 165 -3.49 13.65 3.83
N VAL A 166 -2.63 13.78 2.82
CA VAL A 166 -2.64 12.89 1.65
C VAL A 166 -1.58 11.79 1.68
N GLY A 167 -0.74 11.74 2.71
CA GLY A 167 0.38 10.81 2.74
C GLY A 167 1.31 11.02 1.54
N ASP A 168 1.94 9.93 1.09
CA ASP A 168 2.70 9.88 -0.15
C ASP A 168 1.81 9.52 -1.36
N THR A 169 0.74 10.29 -1.58
CA THR A 169 -0.04 10.21 -2.82
C THR A 169 0.45 11.24 -3.82
N ILE A 170 0.42 12.51 -3.42
CA ILE A 170 0.79 13.67 -4.22
C ILE A 170 1.70 14.56 -3.38
N PHE A 171 2.70 15.16 -4.00
CA PHE A 171 3.60 16.12 -3.38
C PHE A 171 3.21 17.55 -3.74
N MET A 172 4.01 18.52 -3.29
CA MET A 172 3.88 19.90 -3.74
C MET A 172 3.84 19.99 -5.28
N PRO A 173 3.11 20.96 -5.88
CA PRO A 173 2.89 20.99 -7.33
C PRO A 173 4.18 20.97 -8.16
N ASP A 174 5.27 21.57 -7.66
CA ASP A 174 6.60 21.59 -8.28
C ASP A 174 7.33 20.25 -8.23
N MET A 175 6.97 19.38 -7.28
CA MET A 175 7.51 18.02 -7.11
C MET A 175 6.69 16.95 -7.82
N GLY A 176 5.37 17.11 -7.87
CA GLY A 176 4.48 16.19 -8.55
C GLY A 176 3.93 15.07 -7.67
N THR A 177 4.39 13.83 -7.84
CA THR A 177 3.78 12.61 -7.26
C THR A 177 4.81 11.64 -6.70
N ALA A 178 4.37 10.79 -5.77
CA ALA A 178 5.17 9.73 -5.18
C ALA A 178 5.54 8.62 -6.17
N ARG A 179 6.52 7.80 -5.79
CA ARG A 179 6.92 6.57 -6.47
C ARG A 179 5.89 5.45 -6.27
N CYS A 180 5.80 4.48 -7.19
CA CYS A 180 4.81 3.39 -7.18
C CYS A 180 5.44 1.99 -7.21
N ASP A 181 6.75 1.89 -6.99
CA ASP A 181 7.55 0.68 -7.09
C ASP A 181 7.81 0.01 -5.71
N PHE A 182 7.11 0.46 -4.68
CA PHE A 182 6.95 -0.30 -3.44
C PHE A 182 6.27 -1.65 -3.74
N PRO A 183 6.57 -2.74 -3.00
CA PRO A 183 5.83 -4.00 -3.16
C PRO A 183 4.30 -3.82 -3.00
N GLY A 184 3.56 -4.01 -4.10
CA GLY A 184 2.11 -3.78 -4.18
C GLY A 184 1.69 -2.37 -4.59
N GLY A 185 2.63 -1.47 -4.89
CA GLY A 185 2.38 -0.18 -5.51
C GLY A 185 1.95 -0.30 -6.97
N SER A 186 1.28 0.73 -7.49
CA SER A 186 0.79 0.79 -8.87
C SER A 186 0.51 2.24 -9.29
N SER A 187 1.09 2.66 -10.41
CA SER A 187 0.87 3.99 -10.98
C SER A 187 -0.56 4.18 -11.50
N GLU A 188 -1.18 3.15 -12.08
CA GLU A 188 -2.61 3.16 -12.46
C GLU A 188 -3.51 3.38 -11.23
N VAL A 189 -3.22 2.70 -10.13
CA VAL A 189 -3.99 2.85 -8.88
C VAL A 189 -3.73 4.24 -8.26
N LEU A 190 -2.48 4.71 -8.29
CA LEU A 190 -2.13 6.05 -7.80
C LEU A 190 -2.89 7.13 -8.58
N TRP A 191 -2.96 7.01 -9.91
CA TRP A 191 -3.72 7.92 -10.75
C TRP A 191 -5.18 8.03 -10.30
N ASN A 192 -5.84 6.88 -10.10
CA ASN A 192 -7.23 6.84 -9.63
C ASN A 192 -7.39 7.46 -8.23
N SER A 193 -6.43 7.25 -7.33
CA SER A 193 -6.41 7.89 -6.01
C SER A 193 -6.24 9.41 -6.11
N VAL A 194 -5.41 9.91 -7.02
CA VAL A 194 -5.30 11.35 -7.30
C VAL A 194 -6.62 11.90 -7.85
N GLN A 195 -7.29 11.20 -8.77
CA GLN A 195 -8.60 11.63 -9.28
C GLN A 195 -9.65 11.69 -8.18
N LYS A 196 -9.62 10.76 -7.22
CA LYS A 196 -10.47 10.80 -6.02
C LYS A 196 -10.20 12.06 -5.19
N LEU A 197 -8.94 12.39 -4.93
CA LEU A 197 -8.57 13.63 -4.23
C LEU A 197 -9.02 14.88 -5.03
N PHE A 198 -8.91 14.86 -6.35
CA PHE A 198 -9.34 15.95 -7.21
C PHE A 198 -10.87 16.09 -7.29
N ALA A 199 -11.65 15.14 -6.78
CA ALA A 199 -13.09 15.32 -6.62
C ALA A 199 -13.45 16.23 -5.42
N LEU A 200 -12.49 16.52 -4.52
CA LEU A 200 -12.68 17.42 -3.40
C LEU A 200 -12.76 18.90 -3.85
N PRO A 201 -13.37 19.79 -3.05
CA PRO A 201 -13.44 21.22 -3.34
C PRO A 201 -12.05 21.86 -3.52
N ASP A 202 -11.92 22.80 -4.46
CA ASP A 202 -10.64 23.39 -4.84
C ASP A 202 -9.94 24.14 -3.69
N GLU A 203 -10.74 24.71 -2.77
CA GLU A 203 -10.31 25.42 -1.57
C GLU A 203 -9.81 24.50 -0.45
N THR A 204 -10.00 23.19 -0.56
CA THR A 204 -9.54 22.22 0.44
C THR A 204 -8.02 22.31 0.58
N ARG A 205 -7.55 22.60 1.79
CA ARG A 205 -6.12 22.59 2.13
C ARG A 205 -5.59 21.18 1.98
N LEU A 206 -4.42 21.03 1.39
CA LEU A 206 -3.80 19.73 1.16
C LEU A 206 -2.44 19.69 1.85
N PHE A 207 -2.25 18.67 2.69
CA PHE A 207 -1.06 18.46 3.51
C PHE A 207 -0.28 17.22 3.04
N THR A 208 0.95 17.43 2.54
CA THR A 208 1.81 16.41 1.94
C THR A 208 2.79 15.79 2.95
N CYS A 209 2.97 14.48 2.93
CA CYS A 209 3.86 13.81 3.90
C CYS A 209 5.34 14.19 3.76
N HIS A 210 5.82 14.48 2.54
CA HIS A 210 7.21 14.86 2.29
C HIS A 210 7.36 16.09 1.41
N ASP A 211 8.49 16.77 1.62
CA ASP A 211 8.96 17.81 0.72
C ASP A 211 10.49 17.80 0.60
N TYR A 212 10.99 17.69 -0.63
CA TYR A 212 12.43 17.61 -0.91
C TYR A 212 13.02 18.92 -1.44
N ALA A 213 12.26 20.03 -1.38
CA ALA A 213 12.67 21.38 -1.80
C ALA A 213 13.37 21.39 -3.18
N PRO A 214 12.68 21.00 -4.27
CA PRO A 214 13.30 20.85 -5.59
C PRO A 214 13.76 22.18 -6.19
N GLY A 215 14.77 22.12 -7.05
CA GLY A 215 15.27 23.28 -7.79
C GLY A 215 16.00 24.27 -6.89
N ASP A 216 15.65 25.55 -7.00
CA ASP A 216 16.29 26.64 -6.25
C ASP A 216 15.52 27.00 -4.96
N ARG A 217 14.54 26.17 -4.55
CA ARG A 217 13.72 26.44 -3.36
C ARG A 217 14.54 26.21 -2.09
N SER A 218 14.63 27.23 -1.23
CA SER A 218 15.35 27.16 0.05
C SER A 218 14.49 26.65 1.22
N ASP A 219 13.16 26.76 1.07
CA ASP A 219 12.22 26.56 2.17
C ASP A 219 11.43 25.27 1.94
N TYR A 220 11.20 24.51 3.02
CA TYR A 220 10.33 23.34 2.99
C TYR A 220 8.86 23.78 3.14
N VAL A 221 7.99 23.25 2.29
CA VAL A 221 6.57 23.59 2.20
C VAL A 221 5.76 22.31 2.13
N PHE A 222 4.74 22.22 2.99
CA PHE A 222 3.93 21.00 3.16
C PHE A 222 2.43 21.26 3.01
N GLU A 223 2.03 22.49 2.70
CA GLU A 223 0.63 22.89 2.52
C GLU A 223 0.42 23.44 1.10
N SER A 224 -0.60 22.91 0.44
CA SER A 224 -1.11 23.35 -0.86
C SER A 224 -2.65 23.39 -0.81
N THR A 225 -3.30 23.42 -1.97
CA THR A 225 -4.74 23.21 -2.11
C THR A 225 -5.06 22.27 -3.24
N ILE A 226 -6.23 21.65 -3.22
CA ILE A 226 -6.71 20.81 -4.33
C ILE A 226 -6.73 21.59 -5.64
N GLY A 227 -7.17 22.85 -5.63
CA GLY A 227 -7.16 23.73 -6.80
C GLY A 227 -5.75 24.01 -7.34
N ALA A 228 -4.77 24.22 -6.46
CA ALA A 228 -3.38 24.43 -6.88
C ALA A 228 -2.78 23.17 -7.51
N GLN A 229 -3.07 21.99 -6.94
CA GLN A 229 -2.65 20.70 -7.48
C GLN A 229 -3.25 20.47 -8.87
N LYS A 230 -4.56 20.65 -9.02
CA LYS A 230 -5.26 20.58 -10.31
C LYS A 230 -4.65 21.51 -11.35
N ALA A 231 -4.30 22.73 -10.97
CA ALA A 231 -3.81 23.75 -11.90
C ALA A 231 -2.35 23.53 -12.33
N SER A 232 -1.50 23.02 -11.44
CA SER A 232 -0.06 23.17 -11.59
C SER A 232 0.79 21.97 -11.17
N ASN A 233 0.18 20.85 -10.73
CA ASN A 233 0.97 19.67 -10.41
C ASN A 233 1.75 19.17 -11.64
N LYS A 234 3.06 19.08 -11.51
CA LYS A 234 3.99 18.74 -12.59
C LYS A 234 3.70 17.40 -13.28
N HIS A 235 3.08 16.45 -12.60
CA HIS A 235 2.84 15.10 -13.13
C HIS A 235 1.37 14.79 -13.38
N VAL A 236 0.43 15.45 -12.68
CA VAL A 236 -1.00 15.06 -12.70
C VAL A 236 -1.95 16.26 -12.80
N ALA A 237 -1.50 17.44 -13.21
CA ALA A 237 -2.39 18.59 -13.44
C ALA A 237 -3.53 18.24 -14.42
N LEU A 238 -4.65 18.97 -14.33
CA LEU A 238 -5.80 18.82 -15.22
C LEU A 238 -5.36 18.93 -16.69
N GLY A 239 -5.80 17.97 -17.50
CA GLY A 239 -5.40 17.83 -18.91
C GLY A 239 -4.23 16.87 -19.13
N THR A 240 -3.62 16.33 -18.08
CA THR A 240 -2.68 15.21 -18.19
C THR A 240 -3.43 13.95 -18.62
N ASP A 241 -2.82 13.15 -19.50
CA ASP A 241 -3.35 11.86 -19.93
C ASP A 241 -2.89 10.73 -18.99
N GLU A 242 -3.80 9.81 -18.67
CA GLU A 242 -3.53 8.70 -17.74
C GLU A 242 -2.43 7.78 -18.24
N GLU A 243 -2.47 7.39 -19.51
CA GLU A 243 -1.48 6.48 -20.10
C GLU A 243 -0.09 7.12 -20.10
N GLN A 244 -0.02 8.42 -20.41
CA GLN A 244 1.23 9.19 -20.31
C GLN A 244 1.78 9.21 -18.88
N PHE A 245 0.93 9.45 -17.89
CA PHE A 245 1.34 9.44 -16.48
C PHE A 245 1.85 8.07 -16.05
N VAL A 246 1.09 7.01 -16.35
CA VAL A 246 1.41 5.63 -15.95
C VAL A 246 2.75 5.20 -16.54
N ASN A 247 2.98 5.46 -17.83
CA ASN A 247 4.23 5.13 -18.53
C ASN A 247 5.40 5.95 -17.96
N TRP A 248 5.24 7.27 -17.85
CA TRP A 248 6.28 8.14 -17.30
C TRP A 248 6.64 7.75 -15.85
N ARG A 249 5.64 7.43 -15.02
CA ARG A 249 5.86 7.06 -13.62
C ARG A 249 6.65 5.76 -13.51
N ALA A 250 6.32 4.77 -14.34
CA ALA A 250 7.04 3.50 -14.41
C ALA A 250 8.50 3.69 -14.87
N GLU A 251 8.73 4.49 -15.92
CA GLU A 251 10.07 4.84 -16.39
C GLU A 251 10.88 5.57 -15.31
N ARG A 252 10.24 6.51 -14.60
CA ARG A 252 10.90 7.25 -13.52
C ARG A 252 11.24 6.35 -12.35
N ASP A 253 10.33 5.47 -11.93
CA ASP A 253 10.54 4.56 -10.81
C ASP A 253 11.71 3.61 -11.06
N ALA A 254 11.86 3.10 -12.29
CA ALA A 254 13.00 2.27 -12.69
C ALA A 254 14.38 2.96 -12.59
N THR A 255 14.41 4.29 -12.38
CA THR A 255 15.67 5.05 -12.16
C THR A 255 15.96 5.35 -10.69
N LEU A 256 15.04 5.04 -9.78
CA LEU A 256 15.14 5.42 -8.37
C LEU A 256 15.79 4.32 -7.55
N SER A 257 16.77 4.69 -6.73
CA SER A 257 17.28 3.78 -5.69
C SER A 257 16.25 3.59 -4.57
N LEU A 258 16.40 2.50 -3.81
CA LEU A 258 15.62 2.31 -2.59
C LEU A 258 15.85 3.44 -1.57
N PRO A 259 14.82 3.80 -0.79
CA PRO A 259 15.00 4.69 0.35
C PRO A 259 16.09 4.18 1.29
N ARG A 260 16.91 5.09 1.81
CA ARG A 260 18.03 4.78 2.71
C ARG A 260 17.58 3.96 3.93
N LEU A 261 16.40 4.23 4.45
CA LEU A 261 15.83 3.57 5.62
C LEU A 261 14.78 2.50 5.28
N PHE A 262 14.64 2.08 4.01
CA PHE A 262 13.63 1.09 3.61
C PHE A 262 13.58 -0.14 4.51
N VAL A 263 14.74 -0.75 4.72
CA VAL A 263 14.87 -1.98 5.50
C VAL A 263 14.55 -1.79 6.98
N PRO A 264 15.13 -0.80 7.70
CA PRO A 264 14.76 -0.58 9.10
C PRO A 264 13.31 -0.10 9.27
N SER A 265 12.85 0.84 8.44
CA SER A 265 11.51 1.44 8.55
C SER A 265 10.41 0.41 8.43
N ILE A 266 10.40 -0.39 7.36
CA ILE A 266 9.33 -1.36 7.15
C ILE A 266 9.28 -2.43 8.23
N GLN A 267 10.42 -2.81 8.81
CA GLN A 267 10.43 -3.79 9.91
C GLN A 267 9.66 -3.35 11.15
N LEU A 268 9.56 -2.04 11.36
CA LEU A 268 8.90 -1.46 12.52
C LEU A 268 7.53 -0.91 12.16
N ASN A 269 7.38 -0.29 11.00
CA ASN A 269 6.18 0.44 10.61
C ASN A 269 5.01 -0.48 10.29
N VAL A 270 5.27 -1.72 9.86
CA VAL A 270 4.20 -2.74 9.77
C VAL A 270 3.66 -3.17 11.14
N ARG A 271 4.29 -2.70 12.24
CA ARG A 271 3.88 -2.91 13.63
C ARG A 271 3.72 -1.58 14.40
N ALA A 272 3.27 -0.52 13.73
CA ALA A 272 3.05 0.80 14.31
C ALA A 272 4.31 1.44 14.98
N GLY A 273 5.51 1.11 14.50
CA GLY A 273 6.77 1.59 15.08
C GLY A 273 7.23 0.80 16.31
N LYS A 274 6.58 -0.32 16.64
CA LYS A 274 6.98 -1.18 17.75
C LYS A 274 8.34 -1.82 17.46
N LEU A 275 9.31 -1.60 18.36
CA LEU A 275 10.61 -2.28 18.30
C LEU A 275 10.45 -3.81 18.44
N PRO A 276 11.29 -4.63 17.77
CA PRO A 276 11.24 -6.09 17.87
C PRO A 276 11.50 -6.51 19.30
N GLU A 277 10.96 -7.64 19.74
CA GLU A 277 11.25 -8.15 21.09
C GLU A 277 12.75 -8.34 21.31
N ALA A 278 13.20 -8.09 22.53
CA ALA A 278 14.59 -8.30 22.88
C ALA A 278 14.92 -9.79 22.82
N GLU A 279 16.08 -10.13 22.27
CA GLU A 279 16.61 -11.48 22.33
C GLU A 279 17.14 -11.82 23.73
N VAL A 280 17.66 -13.03 23.93
CA VAL A 280 18.10 -13.55 25.23
C VAL A 280 19.16 -12.71 25.94
N ASN A 281 19.87 -11.85 25.19
CA ASN A 281 20.87 -10.93 25.71
C ASN A 281 20.30 -9.54 26.07
N GLY A 282 18.98 -9.33 25.97
CA GLY A 282 18.31 -8.07 26.25
C GLY A 282 18.43 -7.02 25.14
N VAL A 283 19.03 -7.37 23.99
CA VAL A 283 19.21 -6.46 22.84
C VAL A 283 18.14 -6.75 21.79
N ARG A 284 17.67 -5.70 21.12
CA ARG A 284 16.71 -5.78 20.00
C ARG A 284 17.48 -5.69 18.69
N TYR A 285 17.10 -6.49 17.71
CA TYR A 285 17.81 -6.59 16.43
C TYR A 285 16.86 -6.38 15.25
N LEU A 286 17.33 -5.62 14.26
CA LEU A 286 16.72 -5.58 12.93
C LEU A 286 17.37 -6.65 12.05
N LYS A 287 16.59 -7.27 11.18
CA LYS A 287 17.07 -8.28 10.24
C LYS A 287 17.40 -7.60 8.91
N MET A 288 18.64 -7.77 8.46
CA MET A 288 19.08 -7.27 7.15
C MET A 288 19.14 -8.45 6.18
N PRO A 289 18.17 -8.59 5.25
CA PRO A 289 18.23 -9.65 4.27
C PRO A 289 19.34 -9.35 3.25
N ILE A 290 20.22 -10.32 3.04
CA ILE A 290 21.38 -10.19 2.15
C ILE A 290 20.96 -10.55 0.72
N ASN A 291 21.28 -9.68 -0.25
CA ASN A 291 20.99 -9.87 -1.69
C ASN A 291 19.51 -10.10 -2.04
N LEU A 292 18.59 -9.81 -1.12
CA LEU A 292 17.15 -9.87 -1.41
C LEU A 292 16.67 -8.60 -2.11
N PHE A 293 17.29 -7.47 -1.77
CA PHE A 293 16.98 -6.14 -2.31
C PHE A 293 18.00 -5.65 -3.34
N GLY A 294 19.14 -6.34 -3.49
CA GLY A 294 20.14 -6.04 -4.54
C GLY A 294 19.62 -6.34 -5.96
N SER A 295 18.48 -7.01 -6.03
CA SER A 295 17.67 -7.21 -7.23
C SER A 295 16.28 -6.64 -7.01
N ILE A 296 16.06 -5.60 -6.19
CA ILE A 296 14.69 -5.08 -6.00
C ILE A 296 14.10 -4.60 -7.31
N ASP A 297 14.90 -4.04 -8.23
CA ASP A 297 14.44 -3.78 -9.59
C ASP A 297 13.99 -5.05 -10.28
N GLU A 298 14.61 -6.21 -10.00
CA GLU A 298 14.21 -7.51 -10.51
C GLU A 298 12.99 -8.09 -9.76
N PHE A 299 12.92 -7.95 -8.43
CA PHE A 299 11.81 -8.39 -7.59
C PHE A 299 10.57 -7.56 -7.91
N VAL A 300 10.70 -6.23 -8.00
CA VAL A 300 9.68 -5.23 -8.31
C VAL A 300 9.32 -5.20 -9.80
N ALA A 301 10.27 -5.28 -10.74
CA ALA A 301 9.93 -5.48 -12.16
C ALA A 301 9.24 -6.83 -12.39
N ARG A 302 9.54 -7.85 -11.57
CA ARG A 302 8.79 -9.11 -11.53
C ARG A 302 7.52 -9.03 -10.66
N GLN A 303 7.36 -8.09 -9.72
CA GLN A 303 6.08 -7.83 -9.02
C GLN A 303 5.09 -7.10 -9.96
N GLY A 304 5.59 -6.24 -10.86
CA GLY A 304 4.80 -5.69 -11.97
C GLY A 304 4.28 -6.78 -12.92
N LYS A 305 4.98 -7.94 -12.98
CA LYS A 305 4.46 -9.17 -13.56
C LYS A 305 3.49 -9.85 -12.57
N PHE A 306 3.93 -10.37 -11.44
CA PHE A 306 3.12 -11.22 -10.57
C PHE A 306 2.68 -10.50 -9.29
N ARG A 307 1.37 -10.46 -9.02
CA ARG A 307 0.75 -9.92 -7.81
C ARG A 307 0.68 -11.00 -6.73
N ILE A 308 1.29 -10.74 -5.57
CA ILE A 308 1.13 -11.58 -4.38
C ILE A 308 -0.23 -11.23 -3.75
N ILE A 309 -1.12 -12.21 -3.72
CA ILE A 309 -2.45 -12.03 -3.13
C ILE A 309 -2.40 -12.28 -1.63
N ASP A 310 -1.70 -13.34 -1.21
CA ASP A 310 -1.31 -13.63 0.18
C ASP A 310 -0.16 -14.65 0.22
N ASN A 311 0.08 -15.27 1.38
CA ASN A 311 1.15 -16.26 1.57
C ASN A 311 1.01 -17.52 0.72
N ASP A 312 -0.20 -17.85 0.27
CA ASP A 312 -0.49 -19.09 -0.43
C ASP A 312 -0.75 -18.88 -1.93
N VAL A 313 -0.99 -17.63 -2.36
CA VAL A 313 -1.49 -17.35 -3.72
C VAL A 313 -0.78 -16.16 -4.36
N LEU A 314 -0.30 -16.39 -5.57
CA LEU A 314 0.20 -15.38 -6.50
C LEU A 314 -0.62 -15.42 -7.79
N VAL A 315 -0.76 -14.28 -8.46
CA VAL A 315 -1.46 -14.12 -9.73
C VAL A 315 -0.61 -13.30 -10.71
N GLY A 316 -0.44 -13.73 -11.96
CA GLY A 316 0.29 -12.87 -12.92
C GLY A 316 0.20 -13.27 -14.41
N PRO A 317 1.03 -12.64 -15.26
CA PRO A 317 1.14 -12.90 -16.69
C PRO A 317 1.92 -14.18 -16.95
N TRP A 318 2.17 -14.49 -18.22
CA TRP A 318 3.04 -15.61 -18.57
C TRP A 318 4.47 -15.45 -18.06
N LEU A 319 5.07 -16.60 -17.79
CA LEU A 319 6.39 -16.73 -17.21
C LEU A 319 7.42 -16.99 -18.31
N SER A 320 8.59 -16.37 -18.20
CA SER A 320 9.78 -16.87 -18.90
C SER A 320 10.41 -18.02 -18.12
N THR A 321 11.29 -18.79 -18.75
CA THR A 321 12.11 -19.81 -18.06
C THR A 321 12.93 -19.23 -16.90
N ASP A 322 13.37 -17.98 -17.04
CA ASP A 322 14.12 -17.27 -16.00
C ASP A 322 13.21 -16.85 -14.85
N ASP A 323 11.91 -16.61 -15.10
CA ASP A 323 10.91 -16.40 -14.06
C ASP A 323 10.62 -17.68 -13.28
N LEU A 324 10.48 -18.82 -13.97
CA LEU A 324 10.29 -20.13 -13.35
C LEU A 324 11.43 -20.51 -12.41
N THR A 325 12.67 -20.41 -12.91
CA THR A 325 13.86 -20.74 -12.13
C THR A 325 13.99 -19.86 -10.90
N TYR A 326 13.77 -18.55 -11.06
CA TYR A 326 13.82 -17.60 -9.95
C TYR A 326 12.78 -17.90 -8.86
N LEU A 327 11.51 -18.14 -9.26
CA LEU A 327 10.43 -18.42 -8.31
C LEU A 327 10.70 -19.69 -7.50
N ALA A 328 11.25 -20.72 -8.15
CA ALA A 328 11.66 -21.96 -7.51
C ALA A 328 12.85 -21.76 -6.55
N ASP A 329 13.94 -21.13 -7.02
CA ASP A 329 15.17 -20.92 -6.23
C ASP A 329 14.92 -20.08 -4.97
N LYS A 330 13.97 -19.13 -5.05
CA LYS A 330 13.58 -18.30 -3.91
C LYS A 330 12.52 -18.95 -3.02
N GLY A 331 11.98 -20.11 -3.39
CA GLY A 331 10.92 -20.79 -2.66
C GLY A 331 9.62 -19.98 -2.57
N LEU A 332 9.36 -19.11 -3.56
CA LEU A 332 8.20 -18.23 -3.59
C LEU A 332 6.93 -18.96 -4.01
N VAL A 333 7.07 -20.04 -4.78
CA VAL A 333 5.98 -20.91 -5.22
C VAL A 333 6.40 -22.37 -5.12
N ALA A 334 5.44 -23.23 -4.85
CA ALA A 334 5.56 -24.68 -4.92
C ALA A 334 4.90 -25.24 -6.19
N SER A 335 3.98 -24.49 -6.79
CA SER A 335 3.25 -24.94 -7.98
C SER A 335 2.75 -23.80 -8.87
N ILE A 336 2.42 -24.16 -10.11
CA ILE A 336 1.90 -23.27 -11.14
C ILE A 336 0.62 -23.85 -11.72
N VAL A 337 -0.40 -23.00 -11.82
CA VAL A 337 -1.65 -23.28 -12.52
C VAL A 337 -1.77 -22.34 -13.72
N ASP A 338 -1.59 -22.90 -14.91
CA ASP A 338 -1.75 -22.17 -16.17
C ASP A 338 -3.21 -22.21 -16.61
N VAL A 339 -3.83 -21.04 -16.77
CA VAL A 339 -5.21 -20.90 -17.25
C VAL A 339 -5.29 -20.27 -18.64
N ALA A 340 -4.18 -20.20 -19.35
CA ALA A 340 -4.14 -19.83 -20.76
C ALA A 340 -4.75 -20.91 -21.65
N ALA A 341 -5.41 -20.51 -22.73
CA ALA A 341 -5.84 -21.44 -23.76
C ALA A 341 -4.64 -21.89 -24.61
N ALA A 342 -4.74 -23.08 -25.20
CA ALA A 342 -3.71 -23.59 -26.09
C ALA A 342 -3.47 -22.65 -27.29
N ASN A 343 -2.20 -22.43 -27.63
CA ASN A 343 -1.73 -21.65 -28.78
C ASN A 343 -2.06 -20.14 -28.71
N GLU A 344 -2.15 -19.54 -27.53
CA GLU A 344 -2.17 -18.09 -27.42
C GLU A 344 -0.78 -17.50 -27.76
N ASP A 345 -0.73 -16.54 -28.71
CA ASP A 345 0.52 -15.91 -29.16
C ASP A 345 1.34 -15.36 -27.98
N GLY A 346 2.56 -15.87 -27.81
CA GLY A 346 3.50 -15.48 -26.75
C GLY A 346 3.50 -16.38 -25.51
N HIS A 347 2.66 -17.43 -25.47
CA HIS A 347 2.71 -18.47 -24.44
C HIS A 347 3.93 -19.37 -24.64
N LEU A 348 4.52 -19.85 -23.53
CA LEU A 348 5.73 -20.66 -23.58
C LEU A 348 5.41 -22.06 -24.13
N GLU A 349 6.02 -22.42 -25.26
CA GLU A 349 5.93 -23.78 -25.77
C GLU A 349 6.50 -24.78 -24.75
N ASN A 350 5.72 -25.80 -24.38
CA ASN A 350 6.07 -26.82 -23.39
C ASN A 350 6.28 -26.30 -21.95
N GLU A 351 5.50 -25.31 -21.51
CA GLU A 351 5.56 -24.77 -20.14
C GLU A 351 5.64 -25.86 -19.05
N GLY A 352 4.83 -26.92 -19.13
CA GLY A 352 4.87 -28.00 -18.15
C GLY A 352 6.26 -28.66 -17.99
N GLU A 353 7.04 -28.77 -19.07
CA GLU A 353 8.41 -29.28 -19.00
C GLU A 353 9.36 -28.27 -18.34
N ALA A 354 9.20 -26.98 -18.64
CA ALA A 354 9.98 -25.90 -18.03
C ALA A 354 9.68 -25.77 -16.53
N VAL A 355 8.41 -25.89 -16.12
CA VAL A 355 7.99 -25.88 -14.71
C VAL A 355 8.57 -27.08 -13.97
N ALA A 356 8.52 -28.27 -14.57
CA ALA A 356 9.11 -29.48 -13.99
C ALA A 356 10.64 -29.38 -13.88
N ALA A 357 11.31 -28.76 -14.87
CA ALA A 357 12.76 -28.52 -14.84
C ALA A 357 13.17 -27.57 -13.70
N ALA A 358 12.30 -26.62 -13.34
CA ALA A 358 12.47 -25.75 -12.17
C ALA A 358 12.11 -26.45 -10.84
N GLY A 359 11.67 -27.71 -10.86
CA GLY A 359 11.31 -28.47 -9.65
C GLY A 359 9.94 -28.12 -9.05
N LEU A 360 9.07 -27.48 -9.84
CA LEU A 360 7.73 -27.05 -9.42
C LEU A 360 6.66 -28.02 -9.92
N SER A 361 5.51 -28.04 -9.24
CA SER A 361 4.32 -28.77 -9.74
C SER A 361 3.56 -27.95 -10.78
N PHE A 362 2.98 -28.60 -11.79
CA PHE A 362 2.26 -27.94 -12.89
C PHE A 362 0.86 -28.51 -13.08
N ALA A 363 -0.12 -27.63 -13.32
CA ALA A 363 -1.44 -28.00 -13.80
C ALA A 363 -1.93 -27.01 -14.87
N ALA A 364 -2.44 -27.55 -15.98
CA ALA A 364 -3.09 -26.75 -17.03
C ALA A 364 -4.61 -26.84 -16.89
N ALA A 365 -5.27 -25.69 -16.76
CA ALA A 365 -6.72 -25.57 -16.67
C ALA A 365 -7.21 -24.39 -17.53
N PRO A 366 -7.21 -24.54 -18.86
CA PRO A 366 -7.39 -23.44 -19.81
C PRO A 366 -8.76 -22.80 -19.70
N ILE A 367 -8.80 -21.45 -19.65
CA ILE A 367 -10.03 -20.67 -19.76
C ILE A 367 -9.99 -19.88 -21.08
N PRO A 368 -10.91 -20.13 -22.04
CA PRO A 368 -10.91 -19.43 -23.32
C PRO A 368 -11.01 -17.90 -23.16
N PRO A 369 -10.27 -17.11 -23.95
CA PRO A 369 -10.33 -15.65 -23.88
C PRO A 369 -11.66 -15.08 -24.39
N SER A 370 -12.40 -15.84 -25.22
CA SER A 370 -13.72 -15.49 -25.73
C SER A 370 -14.73 -16.60 -25.40
N GLY A 371 -15.87 -16.20 -24.84
CA GLY A 371 -16.93 -17.11 -24.43
C GLY A 371 -16.55 -18.10 -23.32
N PRO A 372 -15.86 -17.69 -22.23
CA PRO A 372 -15.56 -18.60 -21.13
C PRO A 372 -16.86 -19.10 -20.47
N THR A 373 -16.87 -20.36 -20.06
CA THR A 373 -18.03 -21.01 -19.46
C THR A 373 -17.82 -21.28 -17.97
N VAL A 374 -18.93 -21.50 -17.24
CA VAL A 374 -18.88 -21.92 -15.84
C VAL A 374 -18.12 -23.24 -15.67
N ALA A 375 -18.17 -24.14 -16.66
CA ALA A 375 -17.42 -25.40 -16.64
C ALA A 375 -15.90 -25.17 -16.68
N ASP A 376 -15.45 -24.23 -17.52
CA ASP A 376 -14.03 -23.85 -17.62
C ASP A 376 -13.53 -23.29 -16.28
N LEU A 377 -14.29 -22.36 -15.70
CA LEU A 377 -13.95 -21.79 -14.39
C LEU A 377 -13.99 -22.85 -13.27
N THR A 378 -14.93 -23.79 -13.32
CA THR A 378 -15.02 -24.89 -12.34
C THR A 378 -13.77 -25.78 -12.40
N ALA A 379 -13.32 -26.14 -13.61
CA ALA A 379 -12.11 -26.94 -13.79
C ALA A 379 -10.86 -26.19 -13.28
N ALA A 380 -10.75 -24.90 -13.56
CA ALA A 380 -9.64 -24.07 -13.10
C ALA A 380 -9.63 -23.87 -11.58
N VAL A 381 -10.78 -23.69 -10.93
CA VAL A 381 -10.89 -23.64 -9.47
C VAL A 381 -10.49 -24.98 -8.84
N ALA A 382 -10.90 -26.11 -9.43
CA ALA A 382 -10.49 -27.43 -8.94
C ALA A 382 -8.97 -27.66 -9.06
N ALA A 383 -8.35 -27.21 -10.15
CA ALA A 383 -6.90 -27.27 -10.32
C ALA A 383 -6.18 -26.38 -9.28
N PHE A 384 -6.69 -25.18 -9.04
CA PHE A 384 -6.18 -24.27 -8.02
C PHE A 384 -6.30 -24.86 -6.60
N ASP A 385 -7.44 -25.45 -6.24
CA ASP A 385 -7.68 -26.05 -4.92
C ASP A 385 -6.75 -27.25 -4.67
N ALA A 386 -6.44 -28.03 -5.71
CA ALA A 386 -5.57 -29.21 -5.62
C ALA A 386 -4.07 -28.88 -5.63
N ALA A 387 -3.68 -27.67 -6.05
CA ALA A 387 -2.29 -27.30 -6.26
C ALA A 387 -1.53 -27.06 -4.93
N PRO A 388 -0.28 -27.57 -4.78
CA PRO A 388 0.56 -27.29 -3.61
C PRO A 388 0.79 -25.77 -3.41
N LYS A 389 0.58 -25.27 -2.19
CA LYS A 389 0.79 -23.85 -1.86
C LYS A 389 2.25 -23.59 -1.43
N PRO A 390 2.82 -22.40 -1.72
CA PRO A 390 2.20 -21.28 -2.44
C PRO A 390 2.04 -21.57 -3.94
N VAL A 391 0.92 -21.18 -4.53
CA VAL A 391 0.62 -21.41 -5.96
C VAL A 391 0.62 -20.10 -6.74
N LEU A 392 1.20 -20.11 -7.94
CA LEU A 392 1.01 -19.05 -8.93
C LEU A 392 -0.04 -19.46 -9.95
N VAL A 393 -1.14 -18.71 -10.04
CA VAL A 393 -2.13 -18.83 -11.12
C VAL A 393 -1.82 -17.78 -12.16
N HIS A 394 -1.71 -18.15 -13.43
CA HIS A 394 -1.30 -17.17 -14.43
C HIS A 394 -1.98 -17.36 -15.79
N CYS A 395 -2.06 -16.26 -16.52
CA CYS A 395 -2.56 -16.17 -17.89
C CYS A 395 -2.04 -14.88 -18.53
N ARG A 396 -2.15 -14.69 -19.85
CA ARG A 396 -1.61 -13.51 -20.57
C ARG A 396 -1.64 -12.17 -19.82
N SER A 397 -2.80 -11.78 -19.28
CA SER A 397 -2.99 -10.48 -18.61
C SER A 397 -3.31 -10.58 -17.11
N GLY A 398 -3.19 -11.77 -16.50
CA GLY A 398 -3.59 -12.01 -15.10
C GLY A 398 -5.11 -12.03 -14.82
N ALA A 399 -5.95 -11.45 -15.67
CA ALA A 399 -7.38 -11.27 -15.40
C ALA A 399 -8.17 -12.57 -15.19
N ARG A 400 -7.88 -13.63 -15.97
CA ARG A 400 -8.52 -14.96 -15.80
C ARG A 400 -8.03 -15.63 -14.52
N ALA A 401 -6.74 -15.51 -14.23
CA ALA A 401 -6.16 -16.02 -13.00
C ALA A 401 -6.77 -15.34 -11.75
N ALA A 402 -7.00 -14.02 -11.80
CA ALA A 402 -7.73 -13.30 -10.75
C ALA A 402 -9.18 -13.83 -10.59
N ALA A 403 -9.87 -14.12 -11.69
CA ALA A 403 -11.22 -14.69 -11.65
C ALA A 403 -11.26 -16.07 -10.97
N VAL A 404 -10.26 -16.93 -11.21
CA VAL A 404 -10.12 -18.24 -10.55
C VAL A 404 -9.93 -18.06 -9.04
N VAL A 405 -9.01 -17.19 -8.63
CA VAL A 405 -8.72 -16.94 -7.21
C VAL A 405 -9.93 -16.33 -6.50
N ALA A 406 -10.60 -15.35 -7.10
CA ALA A 406 -11.80 -14.76 -6.54
C ALA A 406 -12.95 -15.76 -6.43
N ALA A 407 -13.17 -16.61 -7.43
CA ALA A 407 -14.18 -17.66 -7.39
C ALA A 407 -13.91 -18.68 -6.27
N ALA A 408 -12.65 -19.09 -6.10
CA ALA A 408 -12.25 -20.00 -5.02
C ALA A 408 -12.48 -19.37 -3.63
N ARG A 409 -12.17 -18.08 -3.47
CA ARG A 409 -12.32 -17.37 -2.18
C ARG A 409 -13.75 -17.01 -1.83
N ALA A 410 -14.55 -16.60 -2.81
CA ALA A 410 -15.96 -16.27 -2.60
C ALA A 410 -16.81 -17.49 -2.17
N ARG A 411 -16.33 -18.72 -2.41
CA ARG A 411 -16.90 -19.94 -1.82
C ARG A 411 -16.65 -20.07 -0.31
N ALA A 412 -15.55 -19.51 0.19
CA ALA A 412 -15.11 -19.65 1.57
C ALA A 412 -15.59 -18.50 2.50
N ALA A 413 -15.87 -17.32 1.94
CA ALA A 413 -16.47 -16.19 2.66
C ALA A 413 -17.36 -15.37 1.69
N PRO A 414 -18.57 -14.97 2.11
CA PRO A 414 -19.50 -14.22 1.26
C PRO A 414 -19.14 -12.72 1.20
N ASP A 415 -17.89 -12.40 0.87
CA ASP A 415 -17.54 -11.06 0.43
C ASP A 415 -18.09 -10.83 -0.99
N THR A 416 -18.39 -9.58 -1.35
CA THR A 416 -18.94 -9.31 -2.68
C THR A 416 -17.86 -9.56 -3.74
N VAL A 417 -18.22 -10.24 -4.83
CA VAL A 417 -17.32 -10.52 -5.98
C VAL A 417 -16.59 -9.26 -6.46
N ASP A 418 -17.23 -8.10 -6.35
CA ASP A 418 -16.65 -6.81 -6.72
C ASP A 418 -15.51 -6.38 -5.78
N THR A 419 -15.63 -6.60 -4.47
CA THR A 419 -14.57 -6.33 -3.49
C THR A 419 -13.34 -7.19 -3.76
N LEU A 420 -13.52 -8.52 -3.79
CA LEU A 420 -12.41 -9.47 -4.01
C LEU A 420 -11.69 -9.22 -5.34
N MET A 421 -12.43 -8.95 -6.41
CA MET A 421 -11.82 -8.72 -7.72
C MET A 421 -11.10 -7.37 -7.79
N SER A 422 -11.64 -6.32 -7.16
CA SER A 422 -10.99 -5.00 -7.09
C SER A 422 -9.71 -4.98 -6.25
N GLU A 423 -9.60 -5.85 -5.25
CA GLU A 423 -8.39 -6.02 -4.44
C GLU A 423 -7.24 -6.63 -5.25
N TYR A 424 -7.55 -7.39 -6.31
CA TYR A 424 -6.53 -8.13 -7.07
C TYR A 424 -6.09 -7.41 -8.34
N MET A 425 -6.99 -6.84 -9.15
CA MET A 425 -6.69 -5.98 -10.31
C MET A 425 -7.96 -5.39 -10.97
N VAL A 426 -7.81 -4.49 -11.95
CA VAL A 426 -8.95 -4.04 -12.77
C VAL A 426 -9.42 -5.19 -13.66
N VAL A 427 -10.52 -5.84 -13.28
CA VAL A 427 -11.07 -6.97 -14.03
C VAL A 427 -12.29 -6.56 -14.86
N LYS A 428 -12.29 -6.91 -16.15
CA LYS A 428 -13.41 -6.68 -17.09
C LYS A 428 -14.72 -7.32 -16.61
N ASP A 429 -15.86 -6.68 -16.89
CA ASP A 429 -17.20 -7.12 -16.47
C ASP A 429 -17.53 -8.57 -16.86
N VAL A 430 -17.02 -9.04 -18.01
CA VAL A 430 -17.22 -10.42 -18.47
C VAL A 430 -16.71 -11.45 -17.45
N HIS A 431 -15.58 -11.20 -16.79
CA HIS A 431 -15.03 -12.14 -15.81
C HIS A 431 -15.74 -11.99 -14.46
N LYS A 432 -16.16 -10.78 -14.09
CA LYS A 432 -16.99 -10.58 -12.90
C LYS A 432 -18.32 -11.32 -13.03
N GLN A 433 -18.95 -11.25 -14.20
CA GLN A 433 -20.18 -11.99 -14.48
C GLN A 433 -19.93 -13.50 -14.46
N LEU A 434 -18.83 -13.97 -15.05
CA LEU A 434 -18.46 -15.39 -15.01
C LEU A 434 -18.32 -15.93 -13.57
N VAL A 435 -17.70 -15.16 -12.67
CA VAL A 435 -17.59 -15.53 -11.25
C VAL A 435 -18.97 -15.57 -10.57
N ARG A 436 -19.84 -14.59 -10.85
CA ARG A 436 -21.22 -14.59 -10.32
C ARG A 436 -22.02 -15.80 -10.82
N ASP A 437 -21.94 -16.11 -12.12
CA ASP A 437 -22.61 -17.26 -12.73
C ASP A 437 -22.10 -18.58 -12.15
N TYR A 438 -20.79 -18.67 -11.91
CA TYR A 438 -20.17 -19.81 -11.22
C TYR A 438 -20.73 -19.98 -9.80
N LEU A 439 -20.74 -18.92 -8.99
CA LEU A 439 -21.25 -18.98 -7.62
C LEU A 439 -22.73 -19.37 -7.58
N ALA A 440 -23.55 -18.82 -8.49
CA ALA A 440 -24.96 -19.19 -8.63
C ALA A 440 -25.15 -20.68 -8.97
N ALA A 441 -24.21 -21.29 -9.72
CA ALA A 441 -24.24 -22.70 -10.08
C ALA A 441 -23.74 -23.64 -8.96
N GLN A 442 -23.17 -23.11 -7.87
CA GLN A 442 -22.73 -23.89 -6.69
C GLN A 442 -23.79 -23.97 -5.57
N VAL A 443 -24.92 -23.27 -5.72
CA VAL A 443 -26.03 -23.19 -4.73
C VAL A 443 -27.04 -24.32 -4.90
#